data_AF-A0A7C1AQE3-F1
#
_entry.id   AF-A0A7C1AQE3-F1
#
_cell.length_a   1.000
_cell.length_b   1.000
_cell.length_c   1.000
_cell.angle_alpha   90.00
_cell.angle_beta   90.00
_cell.angle_gamma   90.00
#
_symmetry.space_group_name_H-M   'P 1'
#
loop_
_entity.id
_entity.type
_entity.pdbx_description
1 polymer ?
#
loop_
_entity_poly.entity_id
_entity_poly.type
_entity_poly.pdbx_seq_one_letter_code
_entity_poly.pdbx_strand_id
1 'polypeptide(L)' 'MEEKVILEIVTPYGSILSEDVDEVVASGTEGEFGVLPGHVSFVTTLNIG' A
#
# COMPACT_ATOMS: atom_id res chain seq x y z
N MET A 1 -11.87 -7.68 14.76
CA MET A 1 -10.44 -7.39 14.89
C MET A 1 -9.79 -7.74 13.56
N GLU A 2 -10.07 -6.94 12.54
CA GLU A 2 -9.23 -6.82 11.34
C GLU A 2 -8.61 -5.44 11.49
N GLU A 3 -7.58 -5.34 12.33
CA GLU A 3 -7.07 -4.04 12.77
C GLU A 3 -5.83 -3.62 11.98
N LYS A 4 -5.35 -4.44 11.04
CA LYS A 4 -4.13 -4.20 10.28
C LYS A 4 -4.23 -4.62 8.82
N VAL A 5 -3.45 -3.95 7.99
CA VAL A 5 -3.23 -4.20 6.57
C VAL A 5 -1.86 -4.88 6.42
N ILE A 6 -1.82 -5.99 5.68
CA ILE A 6 -0.54 -6.61 5.30
C ILE A 6 0.03 -5.81 4.14
N LEU A 7 1.16 -5.14 4.38
CA LEU A 7 1.88 -4.38 3.36
C LEU A 7 3.07 -5.20 2.86
N GLU A 8 3.05 -5.51 1.57
CA GLU A 8 4.18 -6.14 0.87
C GLU A 8 4.74 -5.21 -0.20
N ILE A 9 6.04 -4.92 -0.14
CA ILE A 9 6.74 -4.11 -1.14
C ILE A 9 7.71 -4.99 -1.91
N VAL A 10 7.49 -5.10 -3.22
CA VAL A 10 8.31 -5.91 -4.12
C VAL A 10 9.04 -5.03 -5.12
N THR A 11 10.30 -5.39 -5.37
CA THR A 11 11.17 -4.77 -6.38
C THR A 11 11.61 -5.83 -7.40
N PRO A 12 12.19 -5.44 -8.55
CA PRO A 12 12.78 -6.41 -9.48
C PRO A 12 13.86 -7.32 -8.87
N TYR A 13 14.47 -6.92 -7.75
CA TYR A 13 15.50 -7.69 -7.04
C TYR A 13 14.93 -8.61 -5.93
N GLY A 14 13.64 -8.49 -5.62
CA GLY A 14 12.96 -9.26 -4.57
C GLY A 14 12.04 -8.41 -3.69
N SER A 15 11.36 -9.08 -2.76
CA SER A 15 10.59 -8.42 -1.70
C SER A 15 11.54 -7.74 -0.72
N ILE A 16 11.24 -6.48 -0.40
CA ILE A 16 12.05 -5.66 0.52
C ILE A 16 11.32 -5.36 1.83
N LEU A 17 10.00 -5.53 1.88
CA LEU A 17 9.19 -5.26 3.06
C LEU A 17 7.97 -6.18 3.10
N SER A 18 7.65 -6.69 4.29
CA SER A 18 6.44 -7.47 4.57
C SER A 18 6.07 -7.25 6.03
N GLU A 19 5.11 -6.36 6.30
CA GLU A 19 4.75 -5.95 7.67
C GLU A 19 3.24 -5.71 7.82
N ASP A 20 2.72 -5.94 9.04
CA ASP A 20 1.35 -5.60 9.43
C ASP A 20 1.28 -4.14 9.89
N VAL A 21 0.67 -3.27 9.09
CA VAL A 21 0.57 -1.81 9.32
C VAL A 21 -0.87 -1.38 9.57
N ASP A 22 -1.06 -0.25 10.24
CA ASP A 22 -2.39 0.26 10.56
C ASP A 22 -3.00 1.04 9.36
N GLU A 23 -2.17 1.73 8.58
CA GLU A 23 -2.57 2.45 7.36
C GLU A 23 -1.41 2.52 6.35
N VAL A 24 -1.76 2.75 5.09
CA VAL A 24 -0.80 3.02 4.01
C VAL A 24 -1.19 4.32 3.33
N VAL A 25 -0.26 5.27 3.23
CA VAL A 25 -0.45 6.51 2.46
C VAL A 25 0.55 6.52 1.31
N ALA A 26 0.05 6.74 0.09
CA ALA A 26 0.89 6.73 -1.10
C ALA A 26 0.44 7.77 -2.14
N SER A 27 1.39 8.23 -2.96
CA SER A 27 1.15 9.13 -4.07
C SER A 27 0.85 8.33 -5.35
N GLY A 28 -0.41 8.30 -5.76
CA GLY A 28 -0.85 7.76 -7.05
C GLY A 28 -0.79 8.80 -8.15
N THR A 29 -0.82 8.38 -9.41
CA THR A 29 -0.79 9.28 -10.59
C THR A 29 -1.96 10.26 -10.65
N GLU A 30 -3.09 9.92 -10.04
CA GLU A 30 -4.28 10.78 -9.96
C GLU A 30 -4.33 11.65 -8.70
N GLY A 31 -3.39 11.48 -7.76
CA GLY A 31 -3.35 12.18 -6.49
C GLY A 31 -2.89 11.30 -5.33
N GLU A 32 -2.98 11.82 -4.11
CA GLU A 32 -2.66 11.06 -2.89
C GLU A 32 -3.83 10.19 -2.45
N PHE A 33 -3.54 9.00 -1.94
CA PHE A 33 -4.54 8.08 -1.42
C PHE A 33 -4.07 7.38 -0.14
N GLY A 34 -5.05 6.97 0.67
CA GLY A 34 -4.85 6.23 1.91
C GLY A 34 -5.62 4.91 1.90
N VAL A 35 -5.00 3.85 2.43
CA VAL A 35 -5.58 2.51 2.56
C VAL A 35 -5.65 2.15 4.04
N LEU A 36 -6.85 1.80 4.51
CA LEU A 36 -7.16 1.37 5.88
C LEU A 36 -7.68 -0.08 5.88
N PRO A 37 -7.77 -0.74 7.04
CA PRO A 37 -8.38 -2.06 7.14
C PRO A 37 -9.80 -2.09 6.58
N GLY A 38 -10.11 -3.07 5.73
CA GLY A 38 -11.41 -3.20 5.06
C GLY A 38 -11.59 -2.36 3.79
N HIS A 39 -10.53 -1.74 3.26
CA HIS A 39 -10.57 -1.03 1.98
C HIS A 39 -10.92 -1.96 0.81
N VAL A 40 -11.61 -1.41 -0.19
CA VAL A 40 -11.99 -2.15 -1.41
C VAL A 40 -10.76 -2.51 -2.24
N SER A 41 -10.85 -3.55 -3.07
CA SER A 41 -9.78 -3.86 -4.02
C SER A 41 -9.55 -2.67 -4.97
N PHE A 42 -8.31 -2.16 -4.98
CA PHE A 42 -7.93 -0.96 -5.69
C PHE A 42 -6.58 -1.16 -6.37
N VAL A 43 -6.46 -0.73 -7.61
CA VAL A 43 -5.24 -0.83 -8.42
C VAL A 43 -4.98 0.54 -9.04
N THR A 44 -3.78 1.07 -8.83
CA THR A 44 -3.37 2.36 -9.38
C THR A 44 -1.86 2.39 -9.65
N THR A 45 -1.42 3.32 -10.49
CA THR A 45 -0.01 3.61 -10.71
C THR A 45 0.51 4.59 -9.67
N LEU A 46 1.70 4.33 -9.14
CA LEU A 46 2.38 5.23 -8.20
C LEU A 46 3.15 6.33 -8.97
N ASN A 47 3.15 7.54 -8.41
CA ASN A 47 4.01 8.62 -8.87
C ASN A 47 5.47 8.37 -8.47
N ILE A 48 6.38 8.98 -9.21
CA ILE A 48 7.81 8.99 -8.86
C ILE A 48 7.97 9.89 -7.64
N GLY A 49 8.60 9.35 -6.58
CA GLY A 49 8.88 10.03 -5.31
C GLY A 49 10.22 9.60 -4.73
#